data_AF-A0A9E4SMK8-F1
#
_entry.id   AF-A0A9E4SMK8-F1
#
_cell.length_a   1.000
_cell.length_b   1.000
_cell.length_c   1.000
_cell.angle_alpha   90.00
_cell.angle_beta   90.00
_cell.angle_gamma   90.00
#
_symmetry.space_group_name_H-M   'P 1'
#
loop_
_entity.id
_entity.type
_entity.pdbx_description
1 polymer ?
#
loop_
_entity_poly.entity_id
_entity_poly.type
_entity_poly.pdbx_seq_one_letter_code
_entity_poly.pdbx_strand_id
1 'polypeptide(L)'
;PDEEPFALINPEIVKVAGERQVDEGCLSVPGYHAELVRHRVVVAKGLNREGKKVRIKARDTLLAQALEHEIDHINGTLYIDHLDSMDELKKVEPGESISRESTPR
;
A
#
# COMPACT_ATOMS: atom_id res chain seq x y z
N PRO A 1 -4.76 -13.78 7.24
CA PRO A 1 -4.54 -14.65 8.42
C PRO A 1 -3.35 -15.59 8.27
N ASP A 2 -2.99 -15.96 7.03
CA ASP A 2 -1.97 -16.98 6.76
C ASP A 2 -0.63 -16.44 6.19
N GLU A 3 -0.36 -15.14 6.30
CA GLU A 3 0.96 -14.60 5.93
C GLU A 3 1.80 -14.42 7.19
N GLU A 4 2.96 -15.08 7.22
CA GLU A 4 3.94 -14.88 8.29
C GLU A 4 4.43 -13.42 8.27
N PRO A 5 4.60 -12.80 9.45
CA PRO A 5 5.12 -11.45 9.52
C PRO A 5 6.55 -11.41 8.95
N PHE A 6 6.78 -10.49 8.00
CA PHE A 6 8.10 -10.23 7.44
C PHE A 6 8.57 -8.81 7.78
N ALA A 7 9.88 -8.58 7.66
CA ALA A 7 10.45 -7.24 7.76
C ALA A 7 11.21 -6.92 6.47
N LEU A 8 11.11 -5.68 6.03
CA LEU A 8 11.85 -5.13 4.91
C LEU A 8 12.55 -3.85 5.36
N ILE A 9 13.85 -3.96 5.62
CA ILE A 9 14.70 -2.87 6.12
C ILE A 9 15.37 -2.18 4.94
N ASN A 10 15.45 -0.84 4.98
CA ASN A 10 15.91 0.00 3.87
C ASN A 10 15.24 -0.37 2.54
N PRO A 11 13.88 -0.38 2.51
CA PRO A 11 13.16 -0.78 1.32
C PRO A 11 13.32 0.25 0.19
N GLU A 12 13.34 -0.24 -1.05
CA GLU A 12 13.35 0.58 -2.25
C GLU A 12 12.50 -0.11 -3.33
N ILE A 13 11.56 0.62 -3.92
CA ILE A 13 10.82 0.16 -5.10
C ILE A 13 11.78 0.22 -6.30
N VAL A 14 12.00 -0.93 -6.93
CA VAL A 14 12.90 -1.04 -8.10
C VAL A 14 12.18 -1.31 -9.40
N LYS A 15 10.90 -1.64 -9.35
CA LYS A 15 10.06 -1.79 -10.53
C LYS A 15 8.60 -1.61 -10.17
N VAL A 16 7.89 -0.88 -11.01
CA VAL A 16 6.43 -0.79 -11.02
C VAL A 16 5.91 -1.08 -12.42
N ALA A 17 4.68 -1.56 -12.55
CA ALA A 17 3.99 -1.68 -13.84
C ALA A 17 2.47 -1.77 -13.70
N GLY A 18 1.77 -1.11 -14.64
CA GLY A 18 0.31 -1.07 -14.71
C GLY A 18 -0.31 -0.26 -13.57
N GLU A 19 -1.55 0.16 -13.75
CA GLU A 19 -2.28 0.99 -12.79
C GLU A 19 -3.61 0.34 -12.41
N ARG A 20 -4.07 0.63 -11.19
CA ARG A 20 -5.40 0.27 -10.69
C ARG A 20 -5.84 1.29 -9.64
N GLN A 21 -7.15 1.47 -9.54
CA GLN A 21 -7.76 2.17 -8.42
C GLN A 21 -7.75 1.25 -7.20
N VAL A 22 -7.41 1.81 -6.05
CA VAL A 22 -7.43 1.15 -4.75
C VAL A 22 -8.02 2.10 -3.72
N ASP A 23 -8.65 1.54 -2.69
CA ASP A 23 -9.05 2.30 -1.51
C ASP A 23 -7.93 2.22 -0.46
N GLU A 24 -7.43 3.38 -0.01
CA GLU A 24 -6.39 3.48 1.01
C GLU A 24 -6.87 4.29 2.22
N GLY A 25 -6.57 3.76 3.40
CA GLY A 25 -6.55 4.49 4.65
C GLY A 25 -5.19 4.33 5.33
N CYS A 26 -4.91 5.17 6.33
CA CYS A 26 -3.65 5.13 7.07
C CYS A 26 -3.90 5.32 8.56
N LEU A 27 -3.14 4.62 9.40
CA LEU A 27 -3.20 4.81 10.85
C LEU A 27 -2.69 6.20 11.29
N SER A 28 -1.87 6.86 10.47
CA SER A 28 -1.43 8.24 10.69
C SER A 28 -2.48 9.29 10.32
N VAL A 29 -3.53 8.92 9.58
CA VAL A 29 -4.67 9.79 9.22
C VAL A 29 -5.98 9.09 9.61
N PRO A 30 -6.27 8.99 10.91
CA PRO A 30 -7.35 8.15 11.41
C PRO A 30 -8.73 8.67 10.99
N GLY A 31 -9.62 7.75 10.65
CA GLY A 31 -11.02 8.06 10.33
C GLY A 31 -11.26 8.55 8.90
N TYR A 32 -10.26 8.46 8.03
CA TYR A 32 -10.38 8.82 6.63
C TYR A 32 -9.79 7.77 5.70
N HIS A 33 -10.34 7.68 4.51
CA HIS A 33 -9.81 6.91 3.38
C HIS A 33 -10.07 7.66 2.07
N ALA A 34 -9.36 7.29 1.02
CA ALA A 34 -9.57 7.85 -0.32
C ALA A 34 -9.26 6.79 -1.39
N GLU A 35 -9.82 7.01 -2.59
CA GLU A 35 -9.48 6.21 -3.76
C GLU A 35 -8.24 6.79 -4.43
N LEU A 36 -7.26 5.95 -4.75
CA LEU A 36 -5.98 6.34 -5.32
C LEU A 36 -5.62 5.45 -6.50
N VAL A 37 -4.75 5.95 -7.38
CA VAL A 37 -4.12 5.14 -8.41
C VAL A 37 -2.80 4.57 -7.86
N ARG A 38 -2.71 3.24 -7.79
CA ARG A 38 -1.50 2.51 -7.42
C ARG A 38 -1.11 1.52 -8.50
N HIS A 39 0.10 0.99 -8.39
CA HIS A 39 0.60 0.07 -9.40
C HIS A 39 0.05 -1.34 -9.20
N ARG A 40 -0.24 -2.01 -10.32
CA ARG A 40 -0.65 -3.42 -10.29
C ARG A 40 0.50 -4.31 -9.89
N VAL A 41 1.70 -4.04 -10.39
CA VAL A 41 2.91 -4.82 -10.10
C VAL A 41 3.90 -3.93 -9.37
N VAL A 42 4.39 -4.39 -8.23
CA VAL A 42 5.41 -3.70 -7.43
C VAL A 42 6.51 -4.70 -7.08
N VAL A 43 7.76 -4.28 -7.29
CA VAL A 43 8.94 -5.01 -6.85
C VAL A 43 9.76 -4.13 -5.93
N ALA A 44 9.86 -4.53 -4.68
CA ALA A 44 10.69 -3.85 -3.69
C ALA A 44 11.92 -4.72 -3.35
N LYS A 45 13.06 -4.07 -3.11
CA LYS A 45 14.25 -4.71 -2.52
C LYS A 45 14.52 -4.12 -1.14
N GLY A 46 15.23 -4.85 -0.31
CA GLY A 46 15.68 -4.39 1.01
C GLY A 46 16.47 -5.49 1.71
N LEU A 47 16.56 -5.39 3.03
CA LEU A 47 17.16 -6.41 3.88
C LEU A 47 16.09 -7.08 4.75
N ASN A 48 16.24 -8.38 5.00
CA ASN A 48 15.43 -9.06 6.01
C ASN A 48 15.99 -8.80 7.43
N ARG A 49 15.37 -9.39 8.46
CA ARG A 49 15.79 -9.27 9.87
C ARG A 49 17.21 -9.78 10.15
N GLU A 50 17.74 -10.63 9.28
CA GLU A 50 19.11 -11.17 9.38
C GLU A 50 20.13 -10.31 8.60
N GLY A 51 19.71 -9.18 8.01
CA GLY A 51 20.56 -8.33 7.17
C GLY A 51 20.82 -8.90 5.77
N LYS A 52 20.12 -9.96 5.36
CA LYS A 52 20.26 -10.55 4.01
C LYS A 52 19.41 -9.79 3.01
N LYS A 53 19.96 -9.55 1.82
CA LYS A 53 19.24 -8.92 0.70
C LYS A 53 18.06 -9.79 0.28
N VAL A 54 16.88 -9.19 0.22
CA VAL A 54 15.64 -9.82 -0.24
C VAL A 54 14.96 -8.97 -1.30
N ARG A 55 14.10 -9.59 -2.10
CA ARG A 55 13.28 -8.93 -3.10
C ARG A 55 11.86 -9.47 -3.01
N ILE A 56 10.90 -8.58 -2.80
CA ILE A 56 9.48 -8.88 -2.72
C ILE A 56 8.86 -8.50 -4.06
N LYS A 57 8.05 -9.40 -4.63
CA LYS A 57 7.29 -9.18 -5.85
C LYS A 57 5.83 -9.37 -5.51
N ALA A 58 5.02 -8.34 -5.75
CA ALA A 58 3.59 -8.38 -5.56
C ALA A 58 2.90 -7.96 -6.86
N ARG A 59 1.77 -8.60 -7.16
CA ARG A 59 0.99 -8.32 -8.36
C ARG A 59 -0.48 -8.46 -8.05
N ASP A 60 -1.25 -7.41 -8.35
CA ASP A 60 -2.71 -7.38 -8.22
C ASP A 60 -3.19 -7.77 -6.80
N THR A 61 -2.38 -7.51 -5.75
CA THR A 61 -2.64 -7.89 -4.34
C THR A 61 -2.57 -6.70 -3.37
N LEU A 62 -3.13 -6.84 -2.16
CA LEU A 62 -2.96 -5.86 -1.08
C LEU A 62 -1.50 -5.62 -0.72
N LEU A 63 -0.64 -6.63 -0.83
CA LEU A 63 0.80 -6.47 -0.59
C LEU A 63 1.45 -5.48 -1.56
N ALA A 64 1.02 -5.40 -2.82
CA ALA A 64 1.56 -4.42 -3.77
C ALA A 64 1.23 -3.00 -3.32
N GLN A 65 -0.02 -2.76 -2.91
CA GLN A 65 -0.49 -1.49 -2.36
C GLN A 65 0.25 -1.14 -1.06
N ALA A 66 0.35 -2.08 -0.12
CA ALA A 66 1.04 -1.87 1.15
C ALA A 66 2.53 -1.55 0.95
N LEU A 67 3.21 -2.17 -0.01
CA LEU A 67 4.61 -1.85 -0.30
C LEU A 67 4.77 -0.39 -0.75
N GLU A 68 3.89 0.10 -1.62
CA GLU A 68 3.93 1.52 -2.03
C GLU A 68 3.63 2.44 -0.85
N HIS A 69 2.56 2.16 -0.10
CA HIS A 69 2.14 2.95 1.06
C HIS A 69 3.22 3.08 2.14
N GLU A 70 3.80 1.95 2.58
CA GLU A 70 4.80 1.97 3.65
C GLU A 70 6.14 2.54 3.19
N ILE A 71 6.47 2.42 1.89
CA ILE A 71 7.68 3.04 1.34
C ILE A 71 7.49 4.56 1.17
N ASP A 72 6.29 5.02 0.83
CA ASP A 72 5.95 6.44 0.84
C ASP A 72 6.18 7.06 2.23
N HIS A 73 5.75 6.37 3.29
CA HIS A 73 6.02 6.80 4.67
C HIS A 73 7.51 7.00 4.96
N ILE A 74 8.37 6.11 4.46
CA ILE A 74 9.83 6.20 4.63
C ILE A 74 10.40 7.41 3.88
N ASN A 75 9.76 7.80 2.77
CA ASN A 75 10.11 8.98 1.99
C ASN A 75 9.43 10.27 2.47
N GLY A 76 8.63 10.20 3.54
CA GLY A 76 7.91 11.35 4.10
C GLY A 76 6.66 11.75 3.32
N THR A 77 6.14 10.86 2.48
CA THR A 77 4.90 11.05 1.71
C THR A 77 3.76 10.28 2.38
N LEU A 78 2.59 10.90 2.49
CA LEU A 78 1.35 10.28 2.93
C LEU A 78 0.43 10.00 1.73
N TYR A 79 -0.52 9.08 1.88
CA TYR A 79 -1.49 8.80 0.81
C TYR A 79 -2.30 10.03 0.38
N ILE A 80 -2.58 10.95 1.33
CA ILE A 80 -3.30 12.20 1.07
C ILE A 80 -2.52 13.17 0.17
N ASP A 81 -1.20 13.05 0.11
CA ASP A 81 -0.35 13.89 -0.74
C ASP A 81 -0.46 13.50 -2.23
N HIS A 82 -1.04 12.33 -2.52
CA HIS A 82 -1.31 11.87 -3.89
C HIS A 82 -2.70 12.28 -4.40
N LEU A 83 -3.53 12.91 -3.58
CA LEU A 83 -4.86 13.36 -3.98
C LEU A 83 -4.76 14.66 -4.77
N ASP A 84 -5.57 14.78 -5.83
CA ASP A 84 -5.68 16.03 -6.59
C ASP A 84 -6.42 17.11 -5.77
N SER A 85 -7.39 16.69 -4.96
CA SER A 85 -8.11 17.55 -4.01
C SER A 85 -8.39 16.86 -2.68
N MET A 86 -8.36 17.62 -1.59
CA MET A 86 -8.78 17.16 -0.27
C MET A 86 -10.28 16.81 -0.21
N ASP A 87 -11.09 17.23 -1.19
CA ASP A 87 -12.50 16.84 -1.31
C ASP A 87 -12.69 15.34 -1.60
N GLU A 88 -11.63 14.65 -2.01
CA GLU A 88 -11.64 13.20 -2.28
C GLU A 88 -11.55 12.36 -1.00
N LEU A 89 -11.20 12.97 0.14
CA LEU A 89 -11.17 12.31 1.44
C LEU A 89 -12.58 11.96 1.92
N LYS A 90 -12.80 10.66 2.12
CA LYS A 90 -14.04 10.12 2.67
C LYS A 90 -13.83 9.78 4.13
N LYS A 91 -14.77 10.21 4.97
CA LYS A 91 -14.77 9.89 6.39
C LYS A 91 -15.29 8.47 6.60
N VAL A 92 -14.60 7.70 7.42
CA VAL A 92 -15.05 6.36 7.81
C VAL A 92 -16.21 6.49 8.78
N GLU A 93 -17.40 6.09 8.37
CA GLU A 93 -18.58 6.08 9.24
C GLU A 93 -18.55 4.85 10.18
N PRO A 94 -19.03 4.97 11.43
CA PRO A 94 -19.08 3.84 12.36
C PRO A 94 -19.99 2.72 11.83
N GLY A 95 -19.40 1.58 11.45
CA GLY A 95 -20.13 0.38 11.00
C GLY A 95 -20.02 0.06 9.51
N GLU A 96 -19.32 0.89 8.72
CA GLU A 96 -19.02 0.58 7.32
C GLU A 96 -17.86 -0.42 7.23
N SER A 97 -18.09 -1.55 6.54
CA SER A 97 -17.03 -2.50 6.20
C SER A 97 -16.57 -2.22 4.78
N ILE A 98 -15.28 -1.92 4.61
CA ILE A 98 -14.66 -1.76 3.29
C ILE A 98 -14.77 -3.11 2.59
N SER A 99 -15.67 -3.19 1.60
CA SER A 99 -15.95 -4.42 0.87
C SER A 99 -14.73 -4.82 0.06
N ARG A 100 -14.09 -5.94 0.44
CA ARG A 100 -13.03 -6.58 -0.33
C ARG A 100 -13.63 -7.12 -1.63
N GLU A 101 -13.45 -6.43 -2.74
CA GLU A 101 -13.80 -6.98 -4.04
C GLU A 101 -12.89 -8.19 -4.32
N SER A 102 -13.52 -9.34 -4.48
CA SER A 102 -12.86 -10.64 -4.64
C SER A 102 -12.43 -10.78 -6.10
N THR A 103 -11.15 -10.55 -6.41
CA THR A 103 -10.63 -10.89 -7.74
C THR A 103 -10.73 -12.41 -7.95
N PRO A 104 -11.39 -12.91 -9.02
CA PRO A 104 -11.49 -14.34 -9.27
C PRO A 104 -10.11 -14.93 -9.61
N ARG A 105 -9.92 -16.19 -9.21
CA ARG A 105 -8.71 -17.01 -9.36
C ARG A 105 -8.21 -17.14 -10.79
#